data_AF-A0A1U7I2L4-F1
#
_entry.id   AF-A0A1U7I2L4-F1
#
_cell.length_a   1.000
_cell.length_b   1.000
_cell.length_c   1.000
_cell.angle_alpha   90.00
_cell.angle_beta   90.00
_cell.angle_gamma   90.00
#
_symmetry.space_group_name_H-M   'P 1'
#
loop_
_entity.id
_entity.type
_entity.pdbx_description
1 polymer ?
#
loop_
_entity_poly.entity_id
_entity_poly.type
_entity_poly.pdbx_seq_one_letter_code
_entity_poly.pdbx_strand_id
1 'polypeptide(L)'
;MVAFYERRTREHIDRVCRCLTALTELPGYPLDILSRGEIHDASKFVPPERMPYIWLTEFHRRRLNGETFAYPNGIEEQVNTAIQHHFATNRHHPEFHASPDEMSDVDVIEMVCDWTAIAQELRGERCSPRKWADENIGAEKRFNFCEAKKRFIYQVIDDVERQLGLSTNC
;
A
#
# COMPACT_ATOMS: atom_id res chain seq x y z
N MET A 1 11.09 11.59 -14.80
CA MET A 1 9.81 10.91 -14.58
C MET A 1 9.98 9.38 -14.55
N VAL A 2 10.20 8.70 -15.69
CA VAL A 2 10.26 7.22 -15.77
C VAL A 2 11.27 6.59 -14.81
N ALA A 3 12.54 6.98 -14.85
CA ALA A 3 13.57 6.40 -13.98
C ALA A 3 13.29 6.62 -12.48
N PHE A 4 12.65 7.74 -12.12
CA PHE A 4 12.22 7.99 -10.74
C PHE A 4 11.08 7.05 -10.34
N TYR A 5 10.08 6.91 -11.22
CA TYR A 5 8.97 5.98 -11.03
C TYR A 5 9.47 4.55 -10.86
N GLU A 6 10.32 4.04 -11.76
CA GLU A 6 10.82 2.67 -11.68
C GLU A 6 11.60 2.42 -10.39
N ARG A 7 12.48 3.36 -10.02
CA ARG A 7 13.24 3.25 -8.78
C ARG A 7 12.31 3.25 -7.55
N ARG A 8 11.42 4.24 -7.44
CA ARG A 8 10.51 4.35 -6.28
C ARG A 8 9.59 3.14 -6.18
N THR A 9 9.01 2.67 -7.28
CA THR A 9 8.11 1.51 -7.27
C THR A 9 8.84 0.24 -6.88
N ARG A 10 10.10 0.04 -7.31
CA ARG A 10 10.92 -1.08 -6.84
C ARG A 10 11.27 -0.96 -5.35
N GLU A 11 11.68 0.22 -4.91
CA GLU A 11 11.99 0.47 -3.49
C GLU A 11 10.78 0.28 -2.56
N HIS A 12 9.58 0.57 -3.07
CA HIS A 12 8.30 0.29 -2.41
C HIS A 12 8.06 -1.22 -2.30
N ILE A 13 8.12 -1.95 -3.40
CA ILE A 13 7.99 -3.42 -3.42
C ILE A 13 9.02 -4.07 -2.48
N ASP A 14 10.26 -3.60 -2.49
CA ASP A 14 11.32 -4.09 -1.59
C ASP A 14 10.95 -3.88 -0.11
N ARG A 15 10.26 -2.79 0.25
CA ARG A 15 9.77 -2.54 1.61
C ARG A 15 8.65 -3.50 1.99
N VAL A 16 7.71 -3.73 1.08
CA VAL A 16 6.64 -4.72 1.28
C VAL A 16 7.24 -6.10 1.51
N CYS A 17 8.19 -6.52 0.67
CA CYS A 17 8.89 -7.79 0.83
C CYS A 17 9.62 -7.90 2.18
N ARG A 18 10.27 -6.83 2.65
CA ARG A 18 10.91 -6.80 3.98
C ARG A 18 9.91 -6.93 5.11
N CYS A 19 8.76 -6.26 5.02
CA CYS A 19 7.68 -6.37 6.00
C CYS A 19 7.14 -7.82 6.07
N LEU A 20 6.86 -8.43 4.91
CA LEU A 20 6.41 -9.82 4.82
C LEU A 20 7.44 -10.79 5.41
N THR A 21 8.72 -10.63 5.04
CA THR A 21 9.82 -11.44 5.58
C THR A 21 9.92 -11.32 7.10
N ALA A 22 9.84 -10.10 7.63
CA ALA A 22 9.87 -9.84 9.06
C ALA A 22 8.71 -10.52 9.81
N LEU A 23 7.51 -10.56 9.22
CA LEU A 23 6.37 -11.26 9.82
C LEU A 23 6.52 -12.78 9.81
N THR A 24 7.18 -13.36 8.80
CA THR A 24 7.41 -14.82 8.75
C THR A 24 8.32 -15.35 9.86
N GLU A 25 9.09 -14.48 10.52
CA GLU A 25 9.90 -14.84 11.71
C GLU A 25 9.03 -15.03 12.98
N LEU A 26 7.77 -14.60 12.95
CA LEU A 26 6.83 -14.74 14.06
C LEU A 26 5.94 -16.00 13.90
N PRO A 27 5.60 -16.68 15.01
CA PRO A 27 4.62 -17.75 14.97
C PRO A 27 3.24 -17.21 14.58
N GLY A 28 2.53 -17.92 13.71
CA GLY A 28 1.17 -17.58 13.28
C GLY A 28 1.08 -16.89 11.90
N TYR A 29 2.21 -16.52 11.29
CA TYR A 29 2.26 -16.04 9.92
C TYR A 29 2.71 -17.15 8.98
N PRO A 30 1.96 -17.47 7.91
CA PRO A 30 2.33 -18.56 7.02
C PRO A 30 3.47 -18.12 6.08
N LEU A 31 4.36 -19.04 5.72
CA LEU A 31 5.51 -18.75 4.85
C LEU A 31 5.11 -18.39 3.41
N ASP A 32 3.92 -18.82 2.98
CA ASP A 32 3.42 -18.57 1.62
C ASP A 32 3.11 -17.08 1.36
N ILE A 33 3.04 -16.23 2.39
CA ILE A 33 2.91 -14.78 2.21
C ILE A 33 4.10 -14.17 1.45
N LEU A 34 5.28 -14.82 1.45
CA LEU A 34 6.44 -14.33 0.69
C LEU A 34 6.18 -14.29 -0.81
N SER A 35 5.38 -15.23 -1.33
CA SER A 35 4.97 -15.24 -2.73
C SER A 35 4.14 -14.01 -3.12
N ARG A 36 3.49 -13.36 -2.16
CA ARG A 36 2.73 -12.13 -2.39
C ARG A 36 3.65 -10.97 -2.75
N GLY A 37 4.81 -10.87 -2.10
CA GLY A 37 5.80 -9.84 -2.40
C GLY A 37 6.37 -9.93 -3.82
N GLU A 38 6.49 -11.13 -4.38
CA GLU A 38 7.00 -11.36 -5.73
C GLU A 38 6.10 -10.77 -6.83
N ILE A 39 4.78 -10.78 -6.58
CA ILE A 39 3.77 -10.31 -7.53
C ILE A 39 3.15 -8.97 -7.12
N HIS A 40 3.52 -8.45 -5.94
CA HIS A 40 3.00 -7.20 -5.41
C HIS A 40 3.26 -6.07 -6.42
N ASP A 41 2.20 -5.35 -6.76
CA ASP A 41 2.27 -4.21 -7.70
C ASP A 41 2.81 -4.53 -9.10
N ALA A 42 2.92 -5.81 -9.49
CA ALA A 42 3.48 -6.19 -10.79
C ALA A 42 2.73 -5.57 -11.98
N SER A 43 1.40 -5.38 -11.83
CA SER A 43 0.55 -4.73 -12.82
C SER A 43 1.02 -3.31 -13.18
N LYS A 44 1.65 -2.59 -12.24
CA LYS A 44 2.17 -1.24 -12.46
C LYS A 44 3.26 -1.22 -13.55
N PHE A 45 3.97 -2.32 -13.80
CA PHE A 45 5.05 -2.34 -14.81
C PHE A 45 4.59 -2.60 -16.24
N VAL A 46 3.29 -2.83 -16.47
CA VAL A 46 2.73 -3.15 -17.79
C VAL A 46 1.48 -2.28 -18.10
N PRO A 47 1.06 -2.16 -19.36
CA PRO A 47 -0.25 -1.57 -19.68
C PRO A 47 -1.39 -2.37 -19.02
N PRO A 48 -2.49 -1.71 -18.61
CA PRO A 48 -2.79 -0.28 -18.80
C PRO A 48 -2.20 0.64 -17.72
N GLU A 49 -1.59 0.12 -16.65
CA GLU A 49 -1.19 0.92 -15.48
C GLU A 49 0.11 1.70 -15.66
N ARG A 50 1.08 1.17 -16.39
CA ARG A 50 2.44 1.70 -16.43
C ARG A 50 2.51 3.20 -16.73
N MET A 51 1.97 3.62 -17.87
CA MET A 51 2.05 5.02 -18.31
C MET A 51 1.30 5.96 -17.37
N PRO A 52 0.06 5.66 -16.95
CA PRO A 52 -0.64 6.50 -15.98
C PRO A 52 0.06 6.59 -14.61
N TYR A 53 0.58 5.49 -14.07
CA TYR A 53 1.29 5.52 -12.77
C TYR A 53 2.62 6.28 -12.83
N ILE A 54 3.29 6.31 -13.98
CA ILE A 54 4.46 7.17 -14.22
C ILE A 54 4.06 8.66 -14.03
N TRP A 55 2.93 9.07 -14.60
CA TRP A 55 2.40 10.44 -14.43
C TRP A 55 1.92 10.72 -13.01
N LEU A 56 1.18 9.80 -12.41
CA LEU A 56 0.71 9.93 -11.03
C LEU A 56 1.87 10.11 -10.04
N THR A 57 2.93 9.34 -10.22
CA THR A 57 4.13 9.45 -9.41
C THR A 57 4.84 10.79 -9.59
N GLU A 58 4.90 11.31 -10.83
CA GLU A 58 5.43 12.65 -11.10
C GLU A 58 4.61 13.75 -10.42
N PHE A 59 3.29 13.64 -10.49
CA PHE A 59 2.36 14.58 -9.88
C PHE A 59 2.58 14.67 -8.37
N HIS A 60 2.66 13.53 -7.69
CA HIS A 60 2.93 13.50 -6.25
C HIS A 60 4.33 14.02 -5.91
N ARG A 61 5.36 13.64 -6.68
CA ARG A 61 6.73 14.13 -6.48
C ARG A 61 6.81 15.65 -6.56
N ARG A 62 6.21 16.25 -7.59
CA ARG A 62 6.21 17.70 -7.79
C ARG A 62 5.46 18.42 -6.67
N ARG A 63 4.29 17.89 -6.28
CA ARG A 63 3.51 18.44 -5.17
C ARG A 63 4.26 18.41 -3.84
N LEU A 64 5.00 17.34 -3.56
CA LEU A 64 5.86 17.24 -2.38
C LEU A 64 7.00 18.27 -2.38
N ASN A 65 7.47 18.69 -3.56
CA ASN A 65 8.46 19.75 -3.72
C ASN A 65 7.85 21.16 -3.74
N GLY A 66 6.54 21.31 -3.51
CA GLY A 66 5.84 22.59 -3.57
C GLY A 66 5.65 23.13 -4.99
N GLU A 67 5.83 22.29 -6.01
CA GLU A 67 5.62 22.67 -7.42
C GLU A 67 4.16 22.45 -7.82
N THR A 68 3.58 23.43 -8.52
CA THR A 68 2.31 23.26 -9.21
C THR A 68 2.53 22.39 -10.45
N PHE A 69 1.73 21.34 -10.60
CA PHE A 69 1.76 20.46 -11.77
C PHE A 69 0.35 20.07 -12.18
N ALA A 70 0.06 20.22 -13.47
CA ALA A 70 -1.18 19.76 -14.09
C ALA A 70 -0.86 18.67 -15.09
N TYR A 71 -1.70 17.64 -15.14
CA TYR A 71 -1.58 16.60 -16.14
C TYR A 71 -1.77 17.16 -17.56
N PRO A 72 -1.11 16.58 -18.57
CA PRO A 72 -1.51 16.79 -19.96
C PRO A 72 -2.98 16.36 -20.20
N ASN A 73 -3.62 16.94 -21.23
CA ASN A 73 -5.00 16.63 -21.57
C ASN A 73 -5.21 15.10 -21.73
N GLY A 74 -6.25 14.58 -21.08
CA GLY A 74 -6.64 13.16 -21.14
C GLY A 74 -5.80 12.23 -20.25
N ILE A 75 -4.75 12.70 -19.57
CA ILE A 75 -3.95 11.86 -18.66
C ILE A 75 -4.66 11.65 -17.33
N GLU A 76 -5.42 12.63 -16.83
CA GLU A 76 -6.18 12.49 -15.58
C GLU A 76 -7.19 11.34 -15.64
N GLU A 77 -7.93 11.22 -16.74
CA GLU A 77 -8.87 10.11 -16.97
C GLU A 77 -8.13 8.76 -16.99
N GLN A 78 -7.00 8.67 -17.70
CA GLN A 78 -6.18 7.46 -17.74
C GLN A 78 -5.62 7.08 -16.36
N VAL A 79 -5.22 8.06 -15.55
CA VAL A 79 -4.79 7.85 -14.15
C VAL A 79 -5.93 7.27 -13.33
N ASN A 80 -7.13 7.83 -13.44
CA ASN A 80 -8.30 7.31 -12.73
C ASN A 80 -8.63 5.88 -13.17
N THR A 81 -8.62 5.59 -14.48
CA THR A 81 -8.83 4.22 -15.00
C THR A 81 -7.76 3.25 -14.52
N ALA A 82 -6.49 3.66 -14.50
CA ALA A 82 -5.41 2.81 -14.00
C ALA A 82 -5.53 2.52 -12.51
N ILE A 83 -5.97 3.48 -11.69
CA ILE A 83 -6.24 3.26 -10.26
C ILE A 83 -7.37 2.22 -10.08
N GLN A 84 -8.44 2.32 -10.86
CA GLN A 84 -9.53 1.33 -10.80
C GLN A 84 -9.07 -0.06 -11.26
N HIS A 85 -8.28 -0.12 -12.33
CA HIS A 85 -7.67 -1.38 -12.79
C HIS A 85 -6.78 -1.99 -11.69
N HIS A 86 -5.99 -1.15 -11.00
CA HIS A 86 -5.10 -1.57 -9.94
C HIS A 86 -5.86 -2.19 -8.75
N PHE A 87 -6.93 -1.52 -8.30
CA PHE A 87 -7.83 -2.02 -7.26
C PHE A 87 -8.52 -3.33 -7.68
N ALA A 88 -8.96 -3.43 -8.94
CA ALA A 88 -9.62 -4.64 -9.44
C ALA A 88 -8.65 -5.81 -9.74
N THR A 89 -7.33 -5.56 -9.76
CA THR A 89 -6.31 -6.58 -10.06
C THR A 89 -5.62 -7.10 -8.79
N ASN A 90 -5.43 -6.23 -7.80
CA ASN A 90 -4.59 -6.52 -6.65
C ASN A 90 -5.44 -6.71 -5.39
N ARG A 91 -5.62 -7.98 -4.99
CA ARG A 91 -6.47 -8.38 -3.86
C ARG A 91 -6.01 -7.92 -2.46
N HIS A 92 -4.84 -7.31 -2.33
CA HIS A 92 -4.44 -6.65 -1.07
C HIS A 92 -5.15 -5.30 -0.87
N HIS A 93 -5.80 -4.75 -1.90
CA HIS A 93 -6.68 -3.59 -1.73
C HIS A 93 -8.08 -4.03 -1.30
N PRO A 94 -8.66 -3.40 -0.26
CA PRO A 94 -10.04 -3.68 0.14
C PRO A 94 -11.05 -3.51 -1.00
N GLU A 95 -10.80 -2.56 -1.91
CA GLU A 95 -11.62 -2.26 -3.09
C GLU A 95 -11.69 -3.40 -4.12
N PHE A 96 -10.78 -4.38 -4.05
CA PHE A 96 -10.87 -5.60 -4.85
C PHE A 96 -12.07 -6.46 -4.46
N HIS A 97 -12.47 -6.41 -3.19
CA HIS A 97 -13.46 -7.31 -2.60
C HIS A 97 -14.84 -6.67 -2.60
N ALA A 98 -15.90 -7.49 -2.62
CA ALA A 98 -17.26 -6.95 -2.52
C ALA A 98 -17.53 -6.36 -1.13
N SER A 99 -16.83 -6.90 -0.12
CA SER A 99 -16.73 -6.34 1.21
C SER A 99 -15.29 -6.41 1.72
N PRO A 100 -14.79 -5.39 2.44
CA PRO A 100 -13.46 -5.45 3.08
C PRO A 100 -13.31 -6.65 4.05
N ASP A 101 -14.41 -7.21 4.55
CA ASP A 101 -14.38 -8.39 5.42
C ASP A 101 -14.11 -9.70 4.67
N GLU A 102 -14.23 -9.72 3.34
CA GLU A 102 -13.93 -10.89 2.50
C GLU A 102 -12.42 -11.05 2.25
N MET A 103 -11.61 -10.06 2.63
CA MET A 103 -10.16 -10.17 2.60
C MET A 103 -9.71 -11.38 3.42
N SER A 104 -8.94 -12.26 2.80
CA SER A 104 -8.28 -13.35 3.52
C SER A 104 -7.22 -12.80 4.47
N ASP A 105 -6.74 -13.62 5.40
CA ASP A 105 -5.70 -13.18 6.34
C ASP A 105 -4.41 -12.80 5.59
N VAL A 106 -4.07 -13.54 4.52
CA VAL A 106 -2.95 -13.21 3.62
C VAL A 106 -3.14 -11.85 2.94
N ASP A 107 -4.37 -11.52 2.51
CA ASP A 107 -4.66 -10.22 1.88
C ASP A 107 -4.47 -9.07 2.86
N VAL A 108 -4.95 -9.25 4.10
CA VAL A 108 -4.79 -8.25 5.17
C VAL A 108 -3.33 -8.08 5.56
N ILE A 109 -2.57 -9.17 5.64
CA ILE A 109 -1.14 -9.11 5.92
C ILE A 109 -0.41 -8.28 4.84
N GLU A 110 -0.66 -8.57 3.56
CA GLU A 110 -0.06 -7.81 2.46
C GLU A 110 -0.50 -6.34 2.46
N MET A 111 -1.78 -6.07 2.72
CA MET A 111 -2.33 -4.72 2.83
C MET A 111 -1.63 -3.90 3.92
N VAL A 112 -1.43 -4.49 5.10
CA VAL A 112 -0.72 -3.82 6.20
C VAL A 112 0.75 -3.58 5.83
N CYS A 113 1.38 -4.53 5.13
CA CYS A 113 2.75 -4.36 4.63
C CYS A 113 2.85 -3.23 3.59
N ASP A 114 1.88 -3.10 2.68
CA ASP A 114 1.77 -1.99 1.73
C ASP A 114 1.66 -0.63 2.46
N TRP A 115 0.73 -0.51 3.41
CA TRP A 115 0.58 0.72 4.20
C TRP A 115 1.84 1.06 5.00
N THR A 116 2.51 0.04 5.54
CA THR A 116 3.77 0.20 6.26
C THR A 116 4.89 0.67 5.32
N ALA A 117 4.97 0.13 4.11
CA ALA A 117 5.91 0.56 3.09
C ALA A 117 5.69 2.03 2.67
N ILE A 118 4.43 2.44 2.46
CA ILE A 118 4.10 3.85 2.21
C ILE A 118 4.50 4.74 3.39
N ALA A 119 4.19 4.33 4.62
CA ALA A 119 4.55 5.09 5.81
C ALA A 119 6.07 5.34 5.90
N GLN A 120 6.90 4.33 5.58
CA GLN A 120 8.36 4.46 5.55
C GLN A 120 8.90 5.41 4.47
N GLU A 121 8.13 5.69 3.42
CA GLU A 121 8.49 6.67 2.38
C GLU A 121 8.16 8.11 2.78
N LEU A 122 7.15 8.27 3.64
CA LEU A 122 6.65 9.57 4.06
C LEU A 122 7.48 10.12 5.24
N ARG A 123 7.33 11.42 5.49
CA ARG A 123 7.97 12.13 6.60
C ARG A 123 6.91 12.79 7.48
N GLY A 124 7.25 12.98 8.76
CA GLY A 124 6.37 13.62 9.74
C GLY A 124 5.13 12.78 10.03
N GLU A 125 4.03 13.42 10.41
CA GLU A 125 2.78 12.81 10.88
C GLU A 125 2.15 11.71 10.00
N ARG A 126 2.59 11.52 8.76
CA ARG A 126 2.10 10.46 7.83
C ARG A 126 3.01 9.24 7.78
N CYS A 127 4.00 9.15 8.66
CA CYS A 127 5.01 8.08 8.71
C CYS A 127 4.57 6.90 9.60
N SER A 128 3.28 6.80 9.97
CA SER A 128 2.77 5.72 10.82
C SER A 128 1.64 4.95 10.11
N PRO A 129 1.80 3.64 9.87
CA PRO A 129 0.71 2.80 9.35
C PRO A 129 -0.46 2.73 10.33
N ARG A 130 -0.18 2.79 11.64
CA ARG A 130 -1.21 2.87 12.69
C ARG A 130 -2.07 4.12 12.55
N LYS A 131 -1.46 5.31 12.47
CA LYS A 131 -2.22 6.56 12.30
C LYS A 131 -3.03 6.56 11.00
N TRP A 132 -2.45 6.05 9.91
CA TRP A 132 -3.18 5.90 8.66
C TRP A 132 -4.41 4.98 8.83
N ALA A 133 -4.27 3.84 9.51
CA ALA A 133 -5.37 2.94 9.81
C ALA A 133 -6.44 3.62 10.68
N ASP A 134 -6.02 4.36 11.70
CA ASP A 134 -6.91 5.14 12.56
C ASP A 134 -7.68 6.23 11.80
N GLU A 135 -7.16 6.76 10.70
CA GLU A 135 -7.84 7.76 9.86
C GLU A 135 -8.76 7.13 8.79
N ASN A 136 -8.57 5.86 8.45
CA ASN A 136 -9.27 5.22 7.32
C ASN A 136 -10.24 4.10 7.74
N ILE A 137 -10.10 3.52 8.93
CA ILE A 137 -10.90 2.38 9.40
C ILE A 137 -11.99 2.83 10.39
N GLY A 138 -13.25 2.49 10.10
CA GLY A 138 -14.40 2.79 10.96
C GLY A 138 -15.72 2.83 10.19
N ALA A 139 -16.85 2.85 10.92
CA ALA A 139 -18.20 2.82 10.33
C ALA A 139 -18.49 4.00 9.40
N GLU A 140 -17.92 5.17 9.70
CA GLU A 140 -18.08 6.42 8.92
C GLU A 140 -16.82 6.77 8.12
N LYS A 141 -15.88 5.84 7.99
CA LYS A 141 -14.60 6.05 7.29
C LYS A 141 -14.54 5.27 5.99
N ARG A 142 -13.40 5.38 5.30
CA ARG A 142 -13.17 4.75 4.00
C ARG A 142 -13.41 3.24 4.02
N PHE A 143 -12.97 2.56 5.08
CA PHE A 143 -13.10 1.11 5.20
C PHE A 143 -13.83 0.71 6.48
N ASN A 144 -14.99 0.07 6.32
CA ASN A 144 -15.76 -0.47 7.44
C ASN A 144 -15.53 -1.98 7.60
N PHE A 145 -14.41 -2.33 8.23
CA PHE A 145 -14.11 -3.70 8.63
C PHE A 145 -14.94 -4.12 9.86
N CYS A 146 -15.26 -5.41 10.00
CA CYS A 146 -15.79 -5.98 11.23
C CYS A 146 -14.74 -5.94 12.35
N GLU A 147 -15.19 -6.03 13.61
CA GLU A 147 -14.31 -5.94 14.78
C GLU A 147 -13.23 -7.04 14.83
N ALA A 148 -13.51 -8.23 14.29
CA ALA A 148 -12.50 -9.28 14.18
C ALA A 148 -11.37 -8.88 13.22
N LYS A 149 -11.71 -8.36 12.04
CA LYS A 149 -10.74 -7.95 11.03
C LYS A 149 -9.96 -6.70 11.46
N LYS A 150 -10.62 -5.74 12.12
CA LYS A 150 -9.94 -4.59 12.76
C LYS A 150 -8.87 -5.03 13.76
N ARG A 151 -9.23 -5.92 14.69
CA ARG A 151 -8.27 -6.45 15.67
C ARG A 151 -7.08 -7.12 14.99
N PHE A 152 -7.34 -7.92 13.96
CA PHE A 152 -6.27 -8.55 13.19
C PHE A 152 -5.38 -7.53 12.49
N ILE A 153 -5.93 -6.53 11.79
CA ILE A 153 -5.18 -5.44 11.15
C ILE A 153 -4.23 -4.76 12.15
N TYR A 154 -4.74 -4.35 13.32
CA TYR A 154 -3.92 -3.68 14.32
C TYR A 154 -2.86 -4.60 14.94
N GLN A 155 -3.15 -5.90 15.08
CA GLN A 155 -2.16 -6.88 15.51
C GLN A 155 -1.01 -6.99 14.50
N VAL A 156 -1.31 -7.09 13.19
CA VAL A 156 -0.28 -7.15 12.15
C VAL A 156 0.55 -5.87 12.12
N ILE A 157 -0.07 -4.70 12.32
CA ILE A 157 0.64 -3.41 12.46
C ILE A 157 1.64 -3.46 13.62
N ASP A 158 1.20 -3.89 14.82
CA ASP A 158 2.08 -3.98 15.99
C ASP A 158 3.23 -4.97 15.79
N ASP A 159 2.95 -6.09 15.14
CA ASP A 159 3.94 -7.14 14.88
C ASP A 159 5.01 -6.67 13.88
N VAL A 160 4.61 -6.03 12.78
CA VAL A 160 5.56 -5.54 11.76
C VAL A 160 6.38 -4.36 12.27
N GLU A 161 5.77 -3.42 13.00
CA GLU A 161 6.49 -2.29 13.60
C GLU A 161 7.54 -2.79 14.60
N ARG A 162 7.19 -3.80 15.42
CA ARG A 162 8.11 -4.42 16.38
C ARG A 162 9.26 -5.14 15.68
N GLN A 163 8.98 -5.96 14.67
CA GLN A 163 10.03 -6.72 13.97
C GLN A 163 11.00 -5.81 13.22
N LEU A 164 10.51 -4.68 12.69
CA LEU A 164 11.33 -3.71 11.97
C LEU A 164 11.98 -2.66 12.90
N GLY A 165 11.70 -2.69 14.21
CA GLY A 165 12.21 -1.70 15.15
C GLY A 165 11.73 -0.27 14.86
N LEU A 166 10.55 -0.12 14.24
CA LEU A 166 9.97 1.18 13.93
C LEU A 166 9.44 1.80 15.23
N SER A 167 9.88 3.01 15.55
CA SER A 167 9.37 3.72 16.73
C SER A 167 7.95 4.20 16.45
N THR A 168 7.01 3.93 17.37
CA THR A 168 5.61 4.39 17.32
C THR A 168 5.45 5.91 17.36
N ASN A 169 6.55 6.65 17.53
CA ASN A 169 6.58 8.10 17.65
C ASN A 169 7.02 8.72 16.32
N CYS A 170 6.08 8.87 15.38
CA CYS A 170 6.19 9.91 14.36
C CYS A 170 5.09 10.96 14.52
#